data_AF-A0A443SD40-F1
#
_entry.id   AF-A0A443SD40-F1
#
_cell.length_a   1.000
_cell.length_b   1.000
_cell.length_c   1.000
_cell.angle_alpha   90.00
_cell.angle_beta   90.00
_cell.angle_gamma   90.00
#
_symmetry.space_group_name_H-M   'P 1'
#
loop_
_entity.id
_entity.type
_entity.pdbx_description
1 polymer ?
#
loop_
_entity_poly.entity_id
_entity_poly.type
_entity_poly.pdbx_seq_one_letter_code
_entity_poly.pdbx_strand_id
1 'polypeptide(L)'
;MKNIPTAIIRPPIVTPSIEEPVPGWVDTLNGPAGLLMAASIGVLRTSDWRYDIEPDGMPVDLISNAILSIGWYISLQSKPLGIYNITWRNLNRSFDYPDGHILFKLAIDAYLKAPYSLAFRPVFQPERINLKSKVRYALEKFFYHFIIAFLIDTFISCFGYKRMLVNYVKRMHYALDIMKYFGTRQWVIKVDNTLQVLDAMTELDRKLFEFDGRSYTDQSYIADVFWMGARRYLLKDDDSTIPVAKVKYLM
;
A
#
# COMPACT_ATOMS: atom_id res chain seq x y z
N MET A 1 -0.34 -39.37 -4.68
CA MET A 1 -0.63 -37.92 -4.77
C MET A 1 -2.01 -37.58 -5.32
N LYS A 2 -2.82 -38.52 -5.82
CA LYS A 2 -4.23 -38.21 -6.12
C LYS A 2 -4.99 -38.04 -4.79
N ASN A 3 -5.73 -36.94 -4.64
CA ASN A 3 -6.64 -36.60 -3.51
C ASN A 3 -6.08 -35.77 -2.33
N ILE A 4 -5.06 -34.92 -2.51
CA ILE A 4 -4.74 -33.90 -1.50
C ILE A 4 -5.72 -32.71 -1.68
N PRO A 5 -6.50 -32.31 -0.65
CA PRO A 5 -7.29 -31.09 -0.71
C PRO A 5 -6.40 -29.91 -1.08
N THR A 6 -6.72 -29.23 -2.16
CA THR A 6 -5.86 -28.18 -2.72
C THR A 6 -6.69 -26.94 -3.02
N ALA A 7 -6.16 -25.78 -2.65
CA ALA A 7 -6.73 -24.47 -2.98
C ALA A 7 -5.66 -23.57 -3.61
N ILE A 8 -6.07 -22.72 -4.55
CA ILE A 8 -5.28 -21.59 -5.04
C ILE A 8 -5.84 -20.34 -4.39
N ILE A 9 -5.02 -19.68 -3.59
CA ILE A 9 -5.35 -18.43 -2.93
C ILE A 9 -4.75 -17.28 -3.74
N ARG A 10 -5.56 -16.25 -4.03
CA ARG A 10 -5.17 -15.07 -4.80
C ARG A 10 -5.46 -13.81 -3.98
N PRO A 11 -4.47 -13.29 -3.24
CA PRO A 11 -4.62 -12.03 -2.52
C PRO A 11 -4.61 -10.83 -3.50
N PRO A 12 -5.04 -9.65 -3.05
CA PRO A 12 -4.96 -8.43 -3.83
C PRO A 12 -3.60 -7.77 -3.53
N ILE A 13 -3.52 -6.44 -3.55
CA ILE A 13 -2.33 -5.75 -3.08
C ILE A 13 -2.17 -6.00 -1.58
N VAL A 14 -1.06 -6.60 -1.17
CA VAL A 14 -0.79 -6.84 0.25
C VAL A 14 -0.39 -5.52 0.91
N THR A 15 -1.05 -5.18 2.01
CA THR A 15 -0.76 -3.99 2.82
C THR A 15 -0.20 -4.38 4.19
N PRO A 16 0.35 -3.41 4.96
CA PRO A 16 0.76 -3.67 6.33
C PRO A 16 -0.37 -4.27 7.17
N SER A 17 -0.02 -4.95 8.26
CA SER A 17 -1.01 -5.49 9.18
C SER A 17 -1.87 -4.39 9.80
N ILE A 18 -3.10 -4.73 10.17
CA ILE A 18 -4.01 -3.81 10.86
C ILE A 18 -4.04 -4.05 12.36
N GLU A 19 -3.87 -5.31 12.79
CA GLU A 19 -3.95 -5.74 14.18
C GLU A 19 -2.73 -6.59 14.57
N GLU A 20 -2.48 -7.70 13.87
CA GLU A 20 -1.50 -8.72 14.28
C GLU A 20 -0.30 -8.83 13.32
N PRO A 21 0.90 -9.23 13.78
CA PRO A 21 1.30 -9.39 15.18
C PRO A 21 1.39 -8.06 15.93
N VAL A 22 1.50 -6.94 15.20
CA VAL A 22 1.41 -5.57 15.72
C VAL A 22 0.85 -4.68 14.60
N PRO A 23 0.12 -3.59 14.90
CA PRO A 23 -0.40 -2.70 13.88
C PRO A 23 0.69 -2.05 13.01
N GLY A 24 0.45 -2.03 11.70
CA GLY A 24 1.32 -1.42 10.70
C GLY A 24 2.57 -2.22 10.38
N TRP A 25 2.69 -3.47 10.85
CA TRP A 25 3.85 -4.29 10.57
C TRP A 25 4.02 -4.50 9.06
N VAL A 26 5.24 -4.25 8.58
CA VAL A 26 5.64 -4.42 7.18
C VAL A 26 7.16 -4.56 7.13
N ASP A 27 7.64 -5.51 6.33
CA ASP A 27 9.07 -5.85 6.20
C ASP A 27 9.64 -5.55 4.80
N THR A 28 8.78 -5.18 3.85
CA THR A 28 9.14 -5.03 2.45
C THR A 28 8.84 -3.65 1.89
N LEU A 29 9.74 -3.19 1.02
CA LEU A 29 9.55 -1.99 0.20
C LEU A 29 8.77 -2.28 -1.09
N ASN A 30 8.35 -3.53 -1.29
CA ASN A 30 7.61 -3.92 -2.48
C ASN A 30 6.19 -3.33 -2.45
N GLY A 31 5.70 -2.90 -3.61
CA GLY A 31 4.33 -2.42 -3.76
C GLY A 31 4.07 -1.03 -3.14
N PRO A 32 2.88 -0.78 -2.59
CA PRO A 32 2.48 0.54 -2.09
C PRO A 32 3.34 1.05 -0.94
N ALA A 33 3.86 0.18 -0.07
CA ALA A 33 4.61 0.60 1.11
C ALA A 33 5.90 1.35 0.75
N GLY A 34 6.65 0.88 -0.26
CA GLY A 34 7.83 1.57 -0.76
C GLY A 34 7.50 2.87 -1.51
N LEU A 35 6.37 2.91 -2.23
CA LEU A 35 5.92 4.13 -2.91
C LEU A 35 5.44 5.18 -1.91
N LEU A 36 4.72 4.77 -0.88
CA LEU A 36 4.32 5.62 0.24
C LEU A 36 5.56 6.22 0.87
N MET A 37 6.52 5.39 1.29
CA MET A 37 7.80 5.88 1.83
C MET A 37 8.49 6.88 0.89
N ALA A 38 8.63 6.55 -0.39
CA ALA A 38 9.29 7.43 -1.36
C ALA A 38 8.56 8.78 -1.46
N ALA A 39 7.23 8.80 -1.37
CA ALA A 39 6.44 10.03 -1.33
C ALA A 39 6.66 10.80 -0.02
N SER A 40 6.65 10.09 1.11
CA SER A 40 6.81 10.66 2.44
C SER A 40 8.14 11.37 2.63
N ILE A 41 9.24 10.83 2.10
CA ILE A 41 10.55 11.48 2.19
C ILE A 41 10.77 12.56 1.11
N GLY A 42 9.83 12.71 0.18
CA GLY A 42 9.85 13.74 -0.87
C GLY A 42 10.55 13.34 -2.17
N VAL A 43 10.82 12.05 -2.40
CA VAL A 43 11.35 11.53 -3.67
C VAL A 43 10.24 11.40 -4.71
N LEU A 44 9.12 10.76 -4.36
CA LEU A 44 7.95 10.60 -5.23
C LEU A 44 7.04 11.83 -5.13
N ARG A 45 6.76 12.48 -6.26
CA ARG A 45 5.86 13.62 -6.36
C ARG A 45 4.71 13.37 -7.31
N THR A 46 4.97 12.68 -8.42
CA THR A 46 4.00 12.45 -9.49
C THR A 46 3.98 10.99 -9.93
N SER A 47 2.82 10.51 -10.32
CA SER A 47 2.63 9.26 -11.07
C SER A 47 1.55 9.46 -12.14
N ASP A 48 1.57 8.60 -13.16
CA ASP A 48 0.64 8.56 -14.27
C ASP A 48 -0.40 7.45 -14.10
N TRP A 49 -1.02 7.43 -12.93
CA TRP A 49 -2.08 6.49 -12.59
C TRP A 49 -3.48 7.11 -12.80
N ARG A 50 -4.49 6.25 -12.65
CA ARG A 50 -5.86 6.67 -12.40
C ARG A 50 -6.05 6.77 -10.90
N TYR A 51 -6.55 7.91 -10.45
CA TYR A 51 -6.90 8.19 -9.07
C TYR A 51 -8.41 8.05 -8.84
N ASP A 52 -9.20 7.96 -9.92
CA ASP A 52 -10.65 7.68 -9.93
C ASP A 52 -10.98 6.17 -9.90
N ILE A 53 -10.00 5.33 -9.52
CA ILE A 53 -10.20 3.90 -9.33
C ILE A 53 -10.05 3.56 -7.84
N GLU A 54 -10.68 2.47 -7.43
CA GLU A 54 -10.65 1.95 -6.06
C GLU A 54 -9.62 0.81 -6.00
N PRO A 55 -8.39 1.06 -5.55
CA PRO A 55 -7.37 0.02 -5.47
C PRO A 55 -7.73 -0.95 -4.33
N ASP A 56 -7.78 -2.25 -4.63
CA ASP A 56 -8.07 -3.27 -3.63
C ASP A 56 -6.77 -3.66 -2.89
N GLY A 57 -6.70 -3.32 -1.60
CA GLY A 57 -5.61 -3.68 -0.70
C GLY A 57 -6.12 -4.52 0.47
N MET A 58 -5.34 -5.52 0.89
CA MET A 58 -5.67 -6.34 2.05
C MET A 58 -4.47 -6.53 2.99
N PRO A 59 -4.65 -6.28 4.30
CA PRO A 59 -3.64 -6.47 5.33
C PRO A 59 -3.12 -7.90 5.38
N VAL A 60 -1.83 -8.03 5.65
CA VAL A 60 -1.13 -9.32 5.68
C VAL A 60 -1.66 -10.26 6.77
N ASP A 61 -2.12 -9.74 7.90
CA ASP A 61 -2.78 -10.50 8.97
C ASP A 61 -4.12 -11.08 8.53
N LEU A 62 -4.98 -10.27 7.89
CA LEU A 62 -6.24 -10.78 7.35
C LEU A 62 -6.02 -11.81 6.23
N ILE A 63 -4.99 -11.63 5.39
CA ILE A 63 -4.61 -12.65 4.40
C ILE A 63 -4.15 -13.94 5.09
N SER A 64 -3.39 -13.83 6.18
CA SER A 64 -2.91 -14.99 6.94
C SER A 64 -4.09 -15.76 7.55
N ASN A 65 -5.05 -15.06 8.15
CA ASN A 65 -6.28 -15.65 8.66
C ASN A 65 -7.11 -16.30 7.56
N ALA A 66 -7.23 -15.66 6.40
CA ALA A 66 -7.91 -16.25 5.24
C ALA A 66 -7.23 -17.55 4.78
N ILE A 67 -5.89 -17.61 4.75
CA ILE A 67 -5.15 -18.84 4.39
C ILE A 67 -5.47 -19.97 5.37
N LEU A 68 -5.46 -19.70 6.67
CA LEU A 68 -5.79 -20.68 7.70
C LEU A 68 -7.24 -21.17 7.57
N SER A 69 -8.19 -20.25 7.44
CA SER A 69 -9.61 -20.55 7.30
C SER A 69 -9.94 -21.32 6.02
N ILE A 70 -9.30 -20.97 4.89
CA ILE A 70 -9.46 -21.71 3.63
C ILE A 70 -8.86 -23.12 3.78
N GLY A 71 -7.70 -23.26 4.41
CA GLY A 71 -7.06 -24.55 4.66
C GLY A 71 -7.94 -25.48 5.50
N TRP A 72 -8.53 -24.96 6.57
CA TRP A 72 -9.54 -25.67 7.36
C TRP A 72 -10.76 -26.05 6.49
N TYR A 73 -11.34 -25.09 5.78
CA TYR A 73 -12.55 -25.32 4.99
C TYR A 73 -12.36 -26.40 3.93
N ILE A 74 -11.25 -26.39 3.18
CA ILE A 74 -11.00 -27.42 2.15
C ILE A 74 -10.71 -28.79 2.75
N SER A 75 -10.17 -28.85 3.99
CA SER A 75 -9.92 -30.14 4.65
C SER A 75 -11.20 -30.92 4.94
N LEU A 76 -12.33 -30.20 5.07
CA LEU A 76 -13.66 -30.76 5.30
C LEU A 76 -14.40 -31.11 4.01
N GLN A 77 -13.86 -30.73 2.84
CA GLN A 77 -14.56 -30.80 1.56
C GLN A 77 -13.87 -31.81 0.63
N SER A 78 -14.63 -32.73 0.06
CA SER A 78 -14.18 -33.60 -1.04
C SER A 78 -14.30 -32.90 -2.40
N LYS A 79 -13.97 -31.61 -2.47
CA LYS A 79 -14.14 -30.78 -3.68
C LYS A 79 -12.89 -30.80 -4.57
N PRO A 80 -13.04 -30.63 -5.89
CA PRO A 80 -11.92 -30.37 -6.77
C PRO A 80 -11.23 -29.04 -6.41
N LEU A 81 -10.03 -28.85 -6.94
CA LEU A 81 -9.21 -27.63 -6.79
C LEU A 81 -10.06 -26.35 -6.88
N GLY A 82 -10.13 -25.59 -5.79
CA GLY A 82 -10.84 -24.32 -5.71
C GLY A 82 -9.90 -23.12 -5.86
N ILE A 83 -10.39 -22.03 -6.48
CA ILE A 83 -9.71 -20.74 -6.51
C ILE A 83 -10.43 -19.79 -5.55
N TYR A 84 -9.69 -19.20 -4.62
CA TYR A 84 -10.19 -18.31 -3.58
C TYR A 84 -9.53 -16.94 -3.75
N ASN A 85 -10.29 -15.98 -4.24
CA ASN A 85 -9.82 -14.60 -4.31
C ASN A 85 -10.10 -13.94 -2.96
N ILE A 86 -9.06 -13.40 -2.33
CA ILE A 86 -9.18 -12.66 -1.09
C ILE A 86 -9.04 -11.19 -1.46
N THR A 87 -10.11 -10.43 -1.30
CA THR A 87 -10.22 -9.07 -1.85
C THR A 87 -11.14 -8.30 -0.93
N TRP A 88 -10.63 -7.28 -0.27
CA TRP A 88 -11.38 -6.55 0.74
C TRP A 88 -12.58 -5.85 0.11
N ARG A 89 -12.34 -5.08 -0.95
CA ARG A 89 -13.37 -4.33 -1.65
C ARG A 89 -14.49 -5.23 -2.19
N ASN A 90 -14.11 -6.34 -2.80
CA ASN A 90 -15.08 -7.24 -3.42
C ASN A 90 -15.85 -8.11 -2.41
N LEU A 91 -15.32 -8.30 -1.19
CA LEU A 91 -16.08 -8.84 -0.04
C LEU A 91 -17.08 -7.81 0.50
N ASN A 92 -16.76 -6.51 0.39
CA ASN A 92 -17.56 -5.41 0.90
C ASN A 92 -18.22 -4.57 -0.22
N ARG A 93 -19.08 -5.19 -1.05
CA ARG A 93 -19.74 -4.50 -2.18
C ARG A 93 -20.71 -3.37 -1.80
N SER A 94 -21.12 -3.30 -0.54
CA SER A 94 -22.07 -2.30 -0.04
C SER A 94 -21.39 -1.09 0.59
N PHE A 95 -20.07 -1.13 0.77
CA PHE A 95 -19.29 -0.03 1.32
C PHE A 95 -18.73 0.84 0.20
N ASP A 96 -18.80 2.15 0.41
CA ASP A 96 -18.18 3.14 -0.46
C ASP A 96 -16.66 3.10 -0.23
N TYR A 97 -15.98 2.22 -0.96
CA TYR A 97 -14.55 2.02 -0.82
C TYR A 97 -13.80 3.25 -1.38
N PRO A 98 -12.80 3.79 -0.65
CA PRO A 98 -12.17 5.02 -1.08
C PRO A 98 -11.43 4.85 -2.41
N ASP A 99 -11.66 5.79 -3.33
CA ASP A 99 -10.87 5.89 -4.55
C ASP A 99 -9.44 6.36 -4.26
N GLY A 100 -8.60 6.35 -5.29
CA GLY A 100 -7.24 6.86 -5.19
C GLY A 100 -7.16 8.31 -4.70
N HIS A 101 -8.08 9.19 -5.10
CA HIS A 101 -8.07 10.58 -4.62
C HIS A 101 -8.25 10.65 -3.09
N ILE A 102 -9.21 9.91 -2.55
CA ILE A 102 -9.47 9.83 -1.11
C ILE A 102 -8.29 9.18 -0.38
N LEU A 103 -7.77 8.06 -0.89
CA LEU A 103 -6.63 7.37 -0.27
C LEU A 103 -5.39 8.25 -0.20
N PHE A 104 -5.08 9.01 -1.25
CA PHE A 104 -3.96 9.95 -1.21
C PHE A 104 -4.19 11.08 -0.20
N LYS A 105 -5.42 11.57 -0.07
CA LYS A 105 -5.77 12.58 0.94
C LYS A 105 -5.58 12.02 2.36
N LEU A 106 -6.07 10.81 2.63
CA LEU A 106 -5.88 10.14 3.93
C LEU A 106 -4.39 9.92 4.24
N ALA A 107 -3.59 9.52 3.25
CA ALA A 107 -2.14 9.39 3.42
C ALA A 107 -1.44 10.73 3.71
N ILE A 108 -1.91 11.82 3.10
CA ILE A 108 -1.43 13.17 3.40
C ILE A 108 -1.83 13.58 4.83
N ASP A 109 -3.07 13.34 5.24
CA ASP A 109 -3.54 13.68 6.58
C ASP A 109 -2.73 12.91 7.63
N ALA A 110 -2.45 11.63 7.40
CA ALA A 110 -1.56 10.82 8.23
C ALA A 110 -0.11 11.37 8.26
N TYR A 111 0.43 11.79 7.11
CA TYR A 111 1.73 12.47 7.05
C TYR A 111 1.76 13.73 7.92
N LEU A 112 0.74 14.58 7.85
CA LEU A 112 0.70 15.84 8.59
C LEU A 112 0.61 15.59 10.11
N LYS A 113 -0.05 14.51 10.52
CA LYS A 113 -0.07 14.07 11.93
C LYS A 113 1.30 13.57 12.40
N ALA A 114 2.05 12.86 11.57
CA ALA A 114 3.32 12.23 11.92
C ALA A 114 4.36 12.25 10.78
N PRO A 115 4.97 13.40 10.47
CA PRO A 115 5.92 13.51 9.36
C PRO A 115 7.21 12.73 9.64
N TYR A 116 7.91 12.34 8.57
CA TYR A 116 9.15 11.57 8.66
C TYR A 116 10.33 12.51 8.87
N SER A 117 11.23 12.18 9.81
CA SER A 117 12.43 13.00 10.09
C SER A 117 13.37 13.10 8.87
N LEU A 118 13.41 12.02 8.07
CA LEU A 118 14.18 11.90 6.83
C LEU A 118 13.59 12.65 5.64
N ALA A 119 12.40 13.26 5.76
CA ALA A 119 11.85 14.08 4.68
C ALA A 119 12.80 15.24 4.37
N PHE A 120 13.28 15.32 3.14
CA PHE A 120 14.25 16.35 2.70
C PHE A 120 13.61 17.39 1.78
N ARG A 121 12.33 17.23 1.45
CA ARG A 121 11.51 18.23 0.77
C ARG A 121 10.15 18.31 1.45
N PRO A 122 9.54 19.51 1.55
CA PRO A 122 8.16 19.65 2.01
C PRO A 122 7.21 18.81 1.17
N VAL A 123 6.02 18.44 1.65
CA VAL A 123 5.04 17.71 0.85
C VAL A 123 4.47 18.65 -0.22
N PHE A 124 5.01 18.56 -1.43
CA PHE A 124 4.51 19.24 -2.62
C PHE A 124 3.55 18.30 -3.33
N GLN A 125 2.31 18.75 -3.51
CA GLN A 125 1.23 17.97 -4.07
C GLN A 125 0.89 18.51 -5.47
N PRO A 126 1.51 17.99 -6.54
CA PRO A 126 0.97 18.27 -7.85
C PRO A 126 -0.44 17.66 -7.91
N GLU A 127 -1.35 18.37 -8.56
CA GLU A 127 -2.72 17.92 -8.76
C GLU A 127 -2.76 16.46 -9.25
N ARG A 128 -3.57 15.64 -8.59
CA ARG A 128 -3.76 14.23 -8.92
C ARG A 128 -4.66 14.13 -10.14
N ILE A 129 -4.05 14.18 -11.32
CA ILE A 129 -4.77 14.15 -12.59
C ILE A 129 -4.71 12.75 -13.17
N ASN A 130 -5.89 12.24 -13.54
CA ASN A 130 -6.06 10.93 -14.16
C ASN A 130 -5.42 10.90 -15.55
N LEU A 131 -4.68 9.83 -15.84
CA LEU A 131 -4.18 9.50 -17.19
C LEU A 131 -3.49 10.67 -17.90
N LYS A 132 -2.42 11.20 -17.28
CA LYS A 132 -1.60 12.27 -17.87
C LYS A 132 -1.11 11.89 -19.28
N SER A 133 -1.06 12.88 -20.17
CA SER A 133 -0.44 12.68 -21.49
C SER A 133 1.04 12.29 -21.34
N LYS A 134 1.58 11.52 -22.30
CA LYS A 134 2.98 11.07 -22.27
C LYS A 134 3.96 12.24 -22.13
N VAL A 135 3.68 13.35 -22.82
CA VAL A 135 4.50 14.58 -22.77
C VAL A 135 4.44 15.22 -21.40
N ARG A 136 3.23 15.41 -20.84
CA ARG A 136 3.07 15.99 -19.51
C ARG A 136 3.78 15.16 -18.45
N TYR A 137 3.57 13.85 -18.44
CA TYR A 137 4.21 12.98 -17.47
C TYR A 137 5.74 12.96 -17.63
N ALA A 138 6.26 13.00 -18.86
CA ALA A 138 7.71 13.11 -19.10
C ALA A 138 8.30 14.40 -18.54
N LEU A 139 7.63 15.55 -18.73
CA LEU A 139 8.04 16.83 -18.17
C LEU A 139 8.01 16.80 -16.63
N GLU A 140 6.92 16.32 -16.03
CA GLU A 140 6.80 16.21 -14.58
C GLU A 140 7.85 15.24 -13.98
N LYS A 141 8.12 14.11 -14.64
CA LYS A 141 9.18 13.17 -14.27
C LYS A 141 10.56 13.85 -14.28
N PHE A 142 10.84 14.67 -15.30
CA PHE A 142 12.08 15.41 -15.40
C PHE A 142 12.21 16.47 -14.30
N PHE A 143 11.20 17.33 -14.14
CA PHE A 143 11.26 18.47 -13.23
C PHE A 143 11.06 18.13 -11.75
N TYR A 144 10.22 17.16 -11.41
CA TYR A 144 9.97 16.83 -9.99
C TYR A 144 10.93 15.78 -9.44
N HIS A 145 11.42 14.87 -10.28
CA HIS A 145 12.25 13.76 -9.81
C HIS A 145 13.71 13.89 -10.25
N PHE A 146 14.00 13.95 -11.56
CA PHE A 146 15.37 13.88 -12.05
C PHE A 146 16.19 15.14 -11.79
N ILE A 147 15.69 16.34 -12.12
CA ILE A 147 16.47 17.58 -11.97
C ILE A 147 16.90 17.75 -10.51
N ILE A 148 16.00 17.56 -9.55
CA ILE A 148 16.34 17.72 -8.14
C ILE A 148 17.25 16.58 -7.67
N ALA A 149 17.09 15.36 -8.18
CA ALA A 149 18.01 14.25 -7.88
C ALA A 149 19.42 14.54 -8.38
N PHE A 150 19.57 15.07 -9.60
CA PHE A 150 20.85 15.47 -10.17
C PHE A 150 21.49 16.63 -9.41
N LEU A 151 20.71 17.64 -9.01
CA LEU A 151 21.21 18.77 -8.22
C LEU A 151 21.75 18.30 -6.86
N ILE A 152 21.00 17.48 -6.14
CA ILE A 152 21.43 16.93 -4.84
C ILE A 152 22.65 16.02 -5.02
N ASP A 153 22.63 15.08 -5.96
CA ASP A 153 23.77 14.18 -6.20
C ASP A 153 25.03 14.95 -6.63
N THR A 154 24.88 16.02 -7.43
CA THR A 154 26.01 16.88 -7.81
C THR A 154 26.57 17.60 -6.59
N PHE A 155 25.70 18.23 -5.80
CA PHE A 155 26.09 18.94 -4.58
C PHE A 155 26.83 18.03 -3.60
N ILE A 156 26.27 16.88 -3.22
CA ILE A 156 26.93 15.96 -2.28
C ILE A 156 28.23 15.39 -2.86
N SER A 157 28.32 15.21 -4.19
CA SER A 157 29.56 14.76 -4.83
C SER A 157 30.69 15.77 -4.78
N CYS A 158 30.38 17.08 -4.72
CA CYS A 158 31.38 18.12 -4.47
C CYS A 158 32.04 17.99 -3.10
N PHE A 159 31.38 17.32 -2.13
CA PHE A 159 31.92 17.03 -0.80
C PHE A 159 32.44 15.59 -0.67
N GLY A 160 32.63 14.88 -1.79
CA GLY A 160 33.18 13.51 -1.81
C GLY A 160 32.17 12.41 -1.47
N TYR A 161 30.88 12.72 -1.29
CA TYR A 161 29.86 11.71 -1.09
C TYR A 161 29.46 11.03 -2.41
N LYS A 162 29.03 9.77 -2.30
CA LYS A 162 28.55 9.00 -3.44
C LYS A 162 27.20 9.53 -3.95
N ARG A 163 27.06 9.63 -5.27
CA ARG A 163 25.78 9.93 -5.94
C ARG A 163 24.82 8.74 -5.79
N MET A 164 23.66 8.95 -5.20
CA MET A 164 22.70 7.89 -4.91
C MET A 164 21.28 8.22 -5.33
N LEU A 165 20.86 9.48 -5.26
CA LEU A 165 19.45 9.86 -5.42
C LEU A 165 18.94 9.61 -6.84
N VAL A 166 19.75 9.82 -7.87
CA VAL A 166 19.38 9.50 -9.26
C VAL A 166 19.10 8.00 -9.41
N ASN A 167 19.87 7.14 -8.74
CA ASN A 167 19.65 5.69 -8.77
C ASN A 167 18.36 5.30 -8.05
N TYR A 168 18.05 5.92 -6.91
CA TYR A 168 16.78 5.72 -6.21
C TYR A 168 15.58 6.18 -7.06
N VAL A 169 15.68 7.34 -7.71
CA VAL A 169 14.62 7.83 -8.63
C VAL A 169 14.40 6.87 -9.80
N LYS A 170 15.46 6.29 -10.39
CA LYS A 170 15.32 5.28 -11.44
C LYS A 170 14.59 4.03 -10.94
N ARG A 171 14.97 3.51 -9.76
CA ARG A 171 14.32 2.34 -9.14
C ARG A 171 12.86 2.60 -8.80
N MET A 172 12.55 3.78 -8.27
CA MET A 172 11.18 4.23 -8.01
C MET A 172 10.34 4.25 -9.29
N HIS A 173 10.86 4.80 -10.39
CA HIS A 173 10.13 4.80 -11.66
C HIS A 173 9.93 3.41 -12.24
N TYR A 174 10.91 2.53 -12.11
CA TYR A 174 10.75 1.12 -12.48
C TYR A 174 9.60 0.47 -11.70
N ALA A 175 9.51 0.72 -10.39
CA ALA A 175 8.40 0.25 -9.56
C ALA A 175 7.05 0.86 -9.98
N LEU A 176 6.99 2.16 -10.28
CA LEU A 176 5.77 2.81 -10.80
C LEU A 176 5.32 2.21 -12.14
N ASP A 177 6.26 1.90 -13.03
CA ASP A 177 5.96 1.32 -14.35
C ASP A 177 5.39 -0.11 -14.22
N ILE A 178 5.90 -0.92 -13.28
CA ILE A 178 5.33 -2.23 -12.94
C ILE A 178 3.91 -2.07 -12.38
N MET A 179 3.74 -1.15 -11.43
CA MET A 179 2.47 -0.93 -10.74
C MET A 179 1.40 -0.28 -11.64
N LYS A 180 1.79 0.33 -12.76
CA LYS A 180 0.89 1.00 -13.68
C LYS A 180 -0.25 0.11 -14.18
N TYR A 181 0.00 -1.19 -14.38
CA TYR A 181 -1.05 -2.12 -14.78
C TYR A 181 -2.21 -2.17 -13.78
N PHE A 182 -1.88 -2.18 -12.49
CA PHE A 182 -2.84 -2.17 -11.39
C PHE A 182 -3.41 -0.76 -11.18
N GLY A 183 -2.57 0.28 -11.24
CA GLY A 183 -2.95 1.67 -11.01
C GLY A 183 -3.72 2.34 -12.15
N THR A 184 -4.05 1.64 -13.25
CA THR A 184 -4.81 2.21 -14.38
C THR A 184 -6.08 1.44 -14.73
N ARG A 185 -6.42 0.40 -13.95
CA ARG A 185 -7.55 -0.50 -14.22
C ARG A 185 -8.35 -0.74 -12.95
N GLN A 186 -9.67 -0.62 -13.07
CA GLN A 186 -10.60 -1.06 -12.03
C GLN A 186 -10.82 -2.56 -12.14
N TRP A 187 -10.68 -3.28 -11.02
CA TRP A 187 -10.79 -4.74 -10.98
C TRP A 187 -11.99 -5.17 -10.15
N VAL A 188 -12.99 -5.75 -10.82
CA VAL A 188 -14.11 -6.43 -10.14
C VAL A 188 -13.83 -7.92 -10.15
N ILE A 189 -13.57 -8.47 -8.96
CA ILE A 189 -13.16 -9.85 -8.76
C ILE A 189 -14.28 -10.60 -8.06
N LYS A 190 -14.58 -11.83 -8.52
CA LYS A 190 -15.58 -12.68 -7.87
C LYS A 190 -14.99 -13.36 -6.64
N VAL A 191 -15.76 -13.37 -5.55
CA VAL A 191 -15.35 -13.90 -4.24
C VAL A 191 -16.25 -15.05 -3.76
N ASP A 192 -17.03 -15.65 -4.65
CA ASP A 192 -18.08 -16.62 -4.32
C ASP A 192 -17.56 -17.81 -3.47
N ASN A 193 -16.35 -18.30 -3.76
CA ASN A 193 -15.73 -19.37 -2.98
C ASN A 193 -15.25 -18.90 -1.59
N THR A 194 -14.77 -17.66 -1.50
CA THR A 194 -14.33 -17.06 -0.23
C THR A 194 -15.52 -16.77 0.68
N LEU A 195 -16.65 -16.33 0.12
CA LEU A 195 -17.90 -16.16 0.87
C LEU A 195 -18.39 -17.49 1.46
N GLN A 196 -18.32 -18.59 0.71
CA GLN A 196 -18.67 -19.92 1.24
C GLN A 196 -17.81 -20.32 2.45
N VAL A 197 -16.54 -19.91 2.51
CA VAL A 197 -15.67 -20.16 3.67
C VAL A 197 -16.19 -19.37 4.87
N LEU A 198 -16.43 -18.07 4.70
CA LEU A 198 -16.97 -17.21 5.75
C LEU A 198 -18.32 -17.72 6.28
N ASP A 199 -19.20 -18.17 5.38
CA ASP A 199 -20.52 -18.72 5.73
C ASP A 199 -20.45 -20.03 6.52
N ALA A 200 -19.38 -20.81 6.34
CA ALA A 200 -19.17 -22.06 7.07
C ALA A 200 -18.54 -21.88 8.46
N MET A 201 -17.89 -20.74 8.71
CA MET A 201 -17.21 -20.46 9.98
C MET A 201 -18.22 -20.18 11.10
N THR A 202 -17.93 -20.67 12.30
CA THR A 202 -18.67 -20.29 13.50
C THR A 202 -18.40 -18.84 13.89
N GLU A 203 -19.23 -18.27 14.76
CA GLU A 203 -18.99 -16.91 15.29
C GLU A 203 -17.63 -16.80 16.01
N LEU A 204 -17.25 -17.85 16.75
CA LEU A 204 -15.94 -17.91 17.41
C LEU A 204 -14.80 -17.92 16.39
N ASP A 205 -14.91 -18.74 15.33
CA ASP A 205 -13.88 -18.83 14.29
C ASP A 205 -13.74 -17.51 13.53
N ARG A 206 -14.85 -16.82 13.25
CA ARG A 206 -14.82 -15.48 12.60
C ARG A 206 -14.08 -14.46 13.45
N LYS A 207 -14.20 -14.55 14.79
CA LYS A 207 -13.48 -13.67 15.71
C LYS A 207 -11.99 -14.02 15.82
N LEU A 208 -11.64 -15.31 15.85
CA LEU A 208 -10.25 -15.76 16.00
C LEU A 208 -9.45 -15.66 14.70
N PHE A 209 -10.11 -15.88 13.56
CA PHE A 209 -9.50 -15.86 12.23
C PHE A 209 -10.23 -14.83 11.36
N GLU A 210 -10.33 -13.60 11.85
CA GLU A 210 -11.00 -12.53 11.12
C GLU A 210 -10.25 -12.24 9.80
N PHE A 211 -10.99 -12.25 8.70
CA PHE A 211 -10.52 -11.81 7.38
C PHE A 211 -11.64 -11.19 6.53
N ASP A 212 -12.79 -10.94 7.12
CA ASP A 212 -13.89 -10.21 6.54
C ASP A 212 -13.62 -8.71 6.66
N GLY A 213 -13.12 -8.12 5.57
CA GLY A 213 -12.85 -6.69 5.48
C GLY A 213 -14.07 -5.79 5.75
N ARG A 214 -15.29 -6.33 5.79
CA ARG A 214 -16.51 -5.56 6.12
C ARG A 214 -16.48 -4.94 7.52
N SER A 215 -15.75 -5.56 8.46
CA SER A 215 -15.61 -5.08 9.84
C SER A 215 -14.77 -3.78 9.95
N TYR A 216 -14.03 -3.44 8.91
CA TYR A 216 -13.04 -2.36 8.92
C TYR A 216 -13.49 -1.17 8.05
N THR A 217 -14.27 -0.26 8.64
CA THR A 217 -14.85 0.89 7.92
C THR A 217 -14.09 2.20 8.13
N ASP A 218 -13.27 2.30 9.18
CA ASP A 218 -12.49 3.51 9.48
C ASP A 218 -11.21 3.59 8.63
N GLN A 219 -11.35 4.15 7.43
CA GLN A 219 -10.24 4.36 6.50
C GLN A 219 -9.18 5.34 7.03
N SER A 220 -9.55 6.24 7.94
CA SER A 220 -8.61 7.19 8.53
C SER A 220 -7.67 6.52 9.53
N TYR A 221 -8.23 5.63 10.36
CA TYR A 221 -7.45 4.77 11.25
C TYR A 221 -6.52 3.85 10.44
N ILE A 222 -7.02 3.20 9.40
CA ILE A 222 -6.21 2.32 8.53
C ILE A 222 -5.03 3.09 7.92
N ALA A 223 -5.29 4.29 7.39
CA ALA A 223 -4.25 5.14 6.83
C ALA A 223 -3.20 5.54 7.89
N ASP A 224 -3.62 5.92 9.09
CA ASP A 224 -2.72 6.25 10.21
C ASP A 224 -1.86 5.04 10.62
N VAL A 225 -2.45 3.83 10.69
CA VAL A 225 -1.72 2.59 11.01
C VAL A 225 -0.67 2.27 9.96
N PHE A 226 -1.03 2.29 8.68
CA PHE A 226 -0.09 2.01 7.59
C PHE A 226 1.01 3.07 7.51
N TRP A 227 0.65 4.32 7.77
CA TRP A 227 1.58 5.44 7.82
C TRP A 227 2.65 5.28 8.90
N MET A 228 2.21 4.98 10.13
CA MET A 228 3.09 4.72 11.26
C MET A 228 3.92 3.45 11.06
N GLY A 229 3.33 2.44 10.41
CA GLY A 229 4.01 1.21 10.01
C GLY A 229 5.23 1.46 9.13
N ALA A 230 5.03 2.18 8.02
CA ALA A 230 6.13 2.54 7.11
C ALA A 230 7.22 3.36 7.83
N ARG A 231 6.83 4.25 8.74
CA ARG A 231 7.76 5.05 9.55
C ARG A 231 8.62 4.19 10.48
N ARG A 232 7.98 3.34 11.29
CA ARG A 232 8.63 2.55 12.34
C ARG A 232 9.42 1.36 11.76
N TYR A 233 8.86 0.63 10.80
CA TYR A 233 9.44 -0.64 10.36
C TYR A 233 10.31 -0.51 9.11
N LEU A 234 9.96 0.38 8.18
CA LEU A 234 10.73 0.53 6.94
C LEU A 234 11.83 1.60 7.05
N LEU A 235 11.50 2.75 7.64
CA LEU A 235 12.48 3.83 7.86
C LEU A 235 13.21 3.76 9.19
N LYS A 236 12.69 2.98 10.15
CA LYS A 236 13.23 2.93 11.52
C LYS A 236 13.30 4.31 12.16
N ASP A 237 12.32 5.16 11.84
CA ASP A 237 12.21 6.52 12.37
C ASP A 237 11.43 6.49 13.69
N ASP A 238 12.12 6.76 14.80
CA ASP A 238 11.58 6.67 16.15
C ASP A 238 10.51 7.73 16.42
N ASP A 239 9.40 7.36 17.07
CA ASP A 239 8.28 8.26 17.37
C ASP A 239 8.66 9.56 18.10
N SER A 240 9.77 9.59 18.85
CA SER A 240 10.29 10.80 19.46
C SER A 240 10.73 11.88 18.46
N THR A 241 10.97 11.53 17.18
CA THR A 241 11.36 12.51 16.15
C THR A 241 10.17 13.29 15.56
N ILE A 242 8.92 12.87 15.81
CA ILE A 242 7.71 13.52 15.25
C ILE A 242 7.65 15.03 15.56
N PRO A 243 7.86 15.50 16.80
CA PRO A 243 7.78 16.94 17.10
C PRO A 243 8.80 17.76 16.31
N VAL A 244 10.04 17.25 16.16
CA VAL A 244 11.10 17.93 15.41
C VAL A 244 10.79 17.94 13.91
N ALA A 245 10.30 16.81 13.38
CA ALA A 245 9.91 16.69 11.99
C ALA A 245 8.75 17.65 11.62
N LYS A 246 7.82 17.92 12.55
CA LYS A 246 6.75 18.91 12.36
C LYS A 246 7.28 20.33 12.22
N VAL A 247 8.28 20.72 13.00
CA VAL A 247 8.89 22.05 12.88
C VAL A 247 9.56 22.22 11.53
N LYS A 248 10.34 21.22 11.09
CA LYS A 248 10.99 21.21 9.77
C LYS A 248 10.00 21.27 8.60
N TYR A 249 8.76 20.83 8.83
CA TYR A 249 7.70 20.89 7.84
C TYR A 249 7.04 22.28 7.75
N LEU A 250 6.97 23.02 8.85
CA LEU A 250 6.37 24.36 8.91
C LEU A 250 7.33 25.48 8.47
N MET A 251 8.63 25.17 8.35
CA MET A 251 9.68 26.05 7.84
C MET A 251 9.86 25.87 6.33
#